data_AF-A0A644YPH9-F1
#
_entry.id   AF-A0A644YPH9-F1
#
_cell.length_a   1.000
_cell.length_b   1.000
_cell.length_c   1.000
_cell.angle_alpha   90.00
_cell.angle_beta   90.00
_cell.angle_gamma   90.00
#
_symmetry.space_group_name_H-M   'P 1'
#
loop_
_entity.id
_entity.type
_entity.pdbx_description
1 polymer ?
#
loop_
_entity_poly.entity_id
_entity_poly.type
_entity_poly.pdbx_seq_one_letter_code
_entity_poly.pdbx_strand_id
1 'polypeptide(L)'
;MYGLNSEPMAQEFADVGFIHKDHVVYAGRRGPITIVEPGRAVTLSLHGVEFLYRISYDPFQPNRLLISGQYLDGTIFSWAYQPGMKILKHVIADGVPAYKCAFYGGDCYYAQCENGFEDRRIVRASDVRLVDLNAEQFITETEESTYSRSENVEFE
;
A
#
# COMPACT_ATOMS: atom_id res chain seq x y z
N MET A 1 2.63 16.06 -27.21
CA MET A 1 1.76 14.93 -26.85
C MET A 1 2.59 13.66 -27.04
N TYR A 2 3.31 13.24 -25.99
CA TYR A 2 3.89 11.89 -25.94
C TYR A 2 2.77 10.96 -25.48
N GLY A 3 2.66 9.73 -26.00
CA GLY A 3 1.84 8.72 -25.30
C GLY A 3 0.85 7.87 -26.07
N LEU A 4 1.00 7.64 -27.38
CA LEU A 4 0.33 6.50 -28.02
C LEU A 4 1.31 5.43 -28.53
N ASN A 5 2.55 5.83 -28.89
CA ASN A 5 3.60 4.93 -29.40
C ASN A 5 4.93 5.04 -28.61
N SER A 6 4.91 5.63 -27.42
CA SER A 6 6.11 5.69 -26.58
C SER A 6 6.33 4.36 -25.88
N GLU A 7 7.57 3.85 -25.88
CA GLU A 7 7.91 2.73 -25.01
C GLU A 7 7.72 3.13 -23.54
N PRO A 8 7.17 2.24 -22.70
CA PRO A 8 7.03 2.51 -21.27
C PRO A 8 8.41 2.76 -20.66
N MET A 9 8.52 3.81 -19.84
CA MET A 9 9.78 4.15 -19.16
C MET A 9 10.22 3.06 -18.16
N ALA A 10 9.28 2.28 -17.64
CA ALA A 10 9.52 1.11 -16.80
C ALA A 10 8.34 0.14 -16.90
N GLN A 11 8.61 -1.15 -16.77
CA GLN A 11 7.60 -2.20 -16.67
C GLN A 11 8.02 -3.19 -15.58
N GLU A 12 7.14 -3.41 -14.62
CA GLU A 12 7.37 -4.29 -13.48
C GLU A 12 6.23 -5.30 -13.32
N PHE A 13 6.52 -6.47 -12.76
CA PHE A 13 5.48 -7.42 -12.38
C PHE A 13 4.84 -6.99 -11.05
N ALA A 14 3.54 -6.74 -11.07
CA ALA A 14 2.79 -6.34 -9.90
C ALA A 14 1.45 -7.08 -9.83
N ASP A 15 1.17 -7.70 -8.68
CA ASP A 15 -0.15 -8.25 -8.35
C ASP A 15 -1.04 -7.18 -7.68
N VAL A 16 -0.40 -6.25 -6.96
CA VAL A 16 -1.04 -5.14 -6.26
C VAL A 16 -0.21 -3.88 -6.39
N GLY A 17 -0.86 -2.72 -6.40
CA GLY A 17 -0.17 -1.44 -6.50
C GLY A 17 -1.04 -0.32 -7.02
N PHE A 18 -0.47 0.88 -7.09
CA PHE A 18 -1.07 2.04 -7.71
C PHE A 18 0.01 3.03 -8.16
N ILE A 19 -0.37 3.92 -9.07
CA ILE A 19 0.42 5.09 -9.44
C ILE A 19 -0.35 6.33 -8.97
N HIS A 20 0.33 7.23 -8.27
CA HIS A 20 -0.22 8.52 -7.89
C HIS A 20 0.82 9.61 -8.14
N LYS A 21 0.58 10.46 -9.15
CA LYS A 21 1.54 11.47 -9.62
C LYS A 21 2.88 10.83 -10.01
N ASP A 22 3.95 11.15 -9.29
CA ASP A 22 5.32 10.69 -9.43
C ASP A 22 5.67 9.54 -8.47
N HIS A 23 4.69 9.02 -7.72
CA HIS A 23 4.86 7.89 -6.82
C HIS A 23 4.31 6.61 -7.48
N VAL A 24 5.13 5.56 -7.49
CA VAL A 24 4.71 4.22 -7.92
C VAL A 24 4.83 3.29 -6.73
N VAL A 25 3.72 2.66 -6.34
CA VAL A 25 3.70 1.66 -5.28
C VAL A 25 3.28 0.34 -5.88
N TYR A 26 4.08 -0.71 -5.68
CA TYR A 26 3.78 -2.02 -6.23
C TYR A 26 4.35 -3.14 -5.37
N ALA A 27 3.75 -4.32 -5.51
CA ALA A 27 4.24 -5.55 -4.93
C ALA A 27 3.74 -6.76 -5.72
N GLY A 28 4.48 -7.85 -5.66
CA GLY A 28 3.94 -9.18 -5.93
C GLY A 28 3.00 -9.62 -4.80
N ARG A 29 2.29 -10.74 -4.99
CA ARG A 29 1.31 -11.27 -4.04
C ARG A 29 1.90 -11.53 -2.65
N ARG A 30 3.20 -11.74 -2.51
CA ARG A 30 3.88 -12.03 -1.23
C ARG A 30 4.77 -10.88 -0.72
N GLY A 31 4.72 -9.72 -1.39
CA GLY A 31 5.64 -8.63 -1.09
C GLY A 31 7.08 -8.88 -1.58
N PRO A 32 8.05 -8.07 -1.12
CA PRO A 32 7.86 -6.85 -0.33
C PRO A 32 7.08 -5.78 -1.11
N ILE A 33 6.64 -4.73 -0.42
CA ILE A 33 6.06 -3.55 -1.09
C ILE A 33 7.20 -2.59 -1.44
N THR A 34 7.29 -2.22 -2.71
CA THR A 34 8.22 -1.21 -3.20
C THR A 34 7.48 0.10 -3.45
N ILE A 35 8.03 1.19 -2.95
CA ILE A 35 7.58 2.56 -3.19
C ILE A 35 8.71 3.27 -3.92
N VAL A 36 8.46 3.69 -5.15
CA VAL A 36 9.40 4.49 -5.94
C VAL A 36 8.91 5.92 -5.95
N GLU A 37 9.79 6.83 -5.51
CA GLU A 37 9.56 8.26 -5.42
C GLU A 37 10.73 9.00 -6.09
N PRO A 38 10.62 10.31 -6.37
CA PRO A 38 11.75 11.07 -6.87
C PRO A 38 12.96 11.01 -5.92
N GLY A 39 14.04 10.39 -6.38
CA GLY A 39 15.34 10.36 -5.68
C GLY A 39 15.50 9.25 -4.64
N ARG A 40 14.47 8.45 -4.37
CA ARG A 40 14.57 7.30 -3.45
C ARG A 40 13.60 6.17 -3.79
N ALA A 41 13.97 4.97 -3.38
CA ALA A 41 13.11 3.80 -3.33
C ALA A 41 13.01 3.30 -1.89
N VAL A 42 11.80 3.01 -1.43
CA VAL A 42 11.53 2.46 -0.10
C VAL A 42 10.99 1.04 -0.27
N THR A 43 11.56 0.10 0.47
CA THR A 43 11.10 -1.29 0.52
C THR A 43 10.51 -1.59 1.88
N LEU A 44 9.28 -2.12 1.89
CA LEU A 44 8.56 -2.55 3.08
C LEU A 44 8.47 -4.08 3.09
N SER A 45 9.25 -4.70 4.00
CA SER A 45 9.15 -6.13 4.27
C SER A 45 8.09 -6.37 5.35
N LEU A 46 7.03 -7.12 5.01
CA LEU A 46 5.90 -7.37 5.91
C LEU A 46 6.06 -8.71 6.63
N HIS A 47 5.89 -8.71 7.95
CA HIS A 47 6.04 -9.88 8.80
C HIS A 47 4.71 -10.58 9.04
N GLY A 48 4.70 -11.92 8.97
CA GLY A 48 3.51 -12.73 9.22
C GLY A 48 2.41 -12.67 8.14
N VAL A 49 2.61 -11.88 7.10
CA VAL A 49 1.71 -11.75 5.95
C VAL A 49 1.93 -12.88 4.96
N GLU A 50 0.87 -13.59 4.59
CA GLU A 50 0.92 -14.63 3.56
C GLU A 50 0.71 -14.04 2.17
N PHE A 51 -0.33 -13.21 2.02
CA PHE A 51 -0.73 -12.63 0.74
C PHE A 51 -1.20 -11.18 0.87
N LEU A 52 -0.82 -10.37 -0.11
CA LEU A 52 -1.35 -9.04 -0.37
C LEU A 52 -2.52 -9.13 -1.36
N TYR A 53 -3.60 -8.42 -1.03
CA TYR A 53 -4.83 -8.40 -1.82
C TYR A 53 -5.15 -7.05 -2.43
N ARG A 54 -4.70 -5.95 -1.79
CA ARG A 54 -4.79 -4.60 -2.35
C ARG A 54 -3.82 -3.68 -1.63
N ILE A 55 -3.24 -2.77 -2.39
CA ILE A 55 -2.56 -1.58 -1.89
C ILE A 55 -3.17 -0.38 -2.62
N SER A 56 -3.55 0.65 -1.90
CA SER A 56 -4.03 1.92 -2.47
C SER A 56 -3.63 3.10 -1.58
N TYR A 57 -3.67 4.31 -2.11
CA TYR A 57 -3.47 5.52 -1.30
C TYR A 57 -4.74 5.91 -0.54
N ASP A 58 -4.56 6.62 0.57
CA ASP A 58 -5.62 7.38 1.23
C ASP A 58 -5.74 8.79 0.61
N PRO A 59 -6.88 9.17 0.01
CA PRO A 59 -7.02 10.49 -0.62
C PRO A 59 -6.94 11.67 0.36
N PHE A 60 -7.13 11.44 1.66
CA PHE A 60 -7.02 12.49 2.69
C PHE A 60 -5.60 12.63 3.24
N GLN A 61 -4.77 11.60 3.09
CA GLN A 61 -3.35 11.61 3.46
C GLN A 61 -2.58 10.78 2.43
N PRO A 62 -2.19 11.34 1.27
CA PRO A 62 -1.66 10.56 0.14
C PRO A 62 -0.41 9.72 0.43
N ASN A 63 0.39 10.11 1.44
CA ASN A 63 1.55 9.34 1.90
C ASN A 63 1.18 8.14 2.79
N ARG A 64 -0.12 7.95 3.09
CA ARG A 64 -0.62 6.80 3.83
C ARG A 64 -1.09 5.73 2.85
N LEU A 65 -0.52 4.54 2.99
CA LEU A 65 -0.92 3.34 2.28
C LEU A 65 -2.07 2.65 3.02
N LEU A 66 -3.10 2.26 2.26
CA LEU A 66 -4.14 1.34 2.68
C LEU A 66 -3.78 -0.04 2.13
N ILE A 67 -3.45 -0.97 3.02
CA ILE A 67 -2.93 -2.29 2.70
C ILE A 67 -3.93 -3.31 3.22
N SER A 68 -4.38 -4.24 2.38
CA SER A 68 -5.19 -5.37 2.85
C SER A 68 -4.65 -6.67 2.31
N GLY A 69 -4.76 -7.72 3.11
CA GLY A 69 -4.16 -9.01 2.83
C GLY A 69 -4.61 -10.05 3.84
N GLN A 70 -3.93 -11.17 3.81
CA GLN A 70 -4.18 -12.32 4.66
C GLN A 70 -2.89 -12.71 5.39
N TYR A 71 -3.01 -13.09 6.66
CA TYR A 71 -1.95 -13.72 7.43
C TYR A 71 -1.85 -15.22 7.13
N LEU A 72 -0.77 -15.86 7.61
CA LEU A 72 -0.53 -17.30 7.42
C LEU A 72 -1.64 -18.22 7.95
N ASP A 73 -2.44 -17.75 8.90
CA ASP A 73 -3.56 -18.51 9.48
C ASP A 73 -4.88 -18.36 8.70
N GLY A 74 -4.88 -17.61 7.59
CA GLY A 74 -6.07 -17.37 6.77
C GLY A 74 -6.87 -16.13 7.17
N THR A 75 -6.57 -15.49 8.30
CA THR A 75 -7.31 -14.32 8.75
C THR A 75 -6.93 -13.07 7.95
N ILE A 76 -7.92 -12.19 7.74
CA ILE A 76 -7.74 -10.95 6.97
C ILE A 76 -7.22 -9.83 7.86
N PHE A 77 -6.35 -9.00 7.30
CA PHE A 77 -5.99 -7.71 7.88
C PHE A 77 -6.30 -6.56 6.94
N SER A 78 -6.44 -5.37 7.53
CA SER A 78 -6.46 -4.10 6.81
C SER A 78 -5.66 -3.08 7.59
N TRP A 79 -4.58 -2.58 7.01
CA TRP A 79 -3.67 -1.63 7.62
C TRP A 79 -3.72 -0.28 6.92
N ALA A 80 -3.45 0.76 7.71
CA ALA A 80 -3.14 2.11 7.29
C ALA A 80 -1.69 2.38 7.74
N TYR A 81 -0.76 2.49 6.80
CA TYR A 81 0.65 2.65 7.09
C TYR A 81 1.21 3.94 6.50
N GLN A 82 1.97 4.70 7.27
CA GLN A 82 2.69 5.90 6.81
C GLN A 82 4.20 5.61 6.82
N PRO A 83 4.81 5.32 5.66
CA PRO A 83 6.25 5.16 5.52
C PRO A 83 7.02 6.38 6.02
N GLY A 84 8.26 6.19 6.49
CA GLY A 84 9.12 7.21 7.08
C GLY A 84 8.71 7.62 8.50
N MET A 85 7.41 7.81 8.75
CA MET A 85 6.88 8.08 10.09
C MET A 85 6.71 6.81 10.94
N LYS A 86 6.74 5.63 10.29
CA LYS A 86 6.47 4.32 10.90
C LYS A 86 5.17 4.28 11.71
N ILE A 87 4.14 5.00 11.26
CA ILE A 87 2.82 4.96 11.89
C ILE A 87 2.01 3.86 11.22
N LEU A 88 1.73 2.79 11.96
CA LEU A 88 0.90 1.69 11.52
C LEU A 88 -0.40 1.66 12.33
N LYS A 89 -1.53 1.57 11.64
CA LYS A 89 -2.84 1.42 12.26
C LYS A 89 -3.59 0.24 11.66
N HIS A 90 -4.30 -0.53 12.47
CA HIS A 90 -5.31 -1.47 12.03
C HIS A 90 -6.60 -0.70 11.70
N VAL A 91 -7.12 -0.88 10.48
CA VAL A 91 -8.37 -0.26 10.00
C VAL A 91 -9.51 -1.25 10.20
N ILE A 92 -10.42 -0.92 11.11
CA ILE A 92 -11.57 -1.73 11.45
C ILE A 92 -12.82 -0.97 11.01
N ALA A 93 -13.67 -1.60 10.21
CA ALA A 93 -14.97 -1.09 9.79
C ALA A 93 -16.06 -2.01 10.32
N ASP A 94 -17.04 -1.47 11.04
CA ASP A 94 -18.18 -2.22 11.59
C ASP A 94 -17.76 -3.48 12.39
N GLY A 95 -16.65 -3.37 13.12
CA GLY A 95 -16.12 -4.44 13.98
C GLY A 95 -15.24 -5.49 13.28
N VAL A 96 -15.06 -5.41 11.96
CA VAL A 96 -14.20 -6.33 11.19
C VAL A 96 -13.05 -5.59 10.49
N PRO A 97 -11.93 -6.25 10.13
CA PRO A 97 -10.91 -5.64 9.30
C PRO A 97 -11.52 -5.08 8.02
N ALA A 98 -11.22 -3.81 7.71
CA ALA A 98 -11.82 -3.08 6.59
C ALA A 98 -11.23 -3.54 5.23
N TYR A 99 -11.50 -4.78 4.85
CA TYR A 99 -10.93 -5.44 3.68
C TYR A 99 -11.11 -4.60 2.41
N LYS A 100 -9.99 -4.33 1.72
CA LYS A 100 -9.92 -3.49 0.50
C LYS A 100 -10.59 -2.12 0.64
N CYS A 101 -10.52 -1.51 1.83
CA CYS A 101 -11.16 -0.23 2.07
C CYS A 101 -10.65 0.90 1.18
N ALA A 102 -11.51 1.90 0.97
CA ALA A 102 -11.20 3.16 0.33
C ALA A 102 -11.99 4.27 1.02
N PHE A 103 -11.38 5.44 1.13
CA PHE A 103 -12.03 6.62 1.68
C PHE A 103 -12.53 7.52 0.55
N TYR A 104 -13.73 8.07 0.68
CA TYR A 104 -14.33 8.99 -0.29
C TYR A 104 -15.36 9.89 0.40
N GLY A 105 -15.32 11.20 0.15
CA GLY A 105 -16.31 12.13 0.71
C GLY A 105 -16.34 12.21 2.25
N GLY A 106 -15.29 11.75 2.93
CA GLY A 106 -15.20 11.66 4.40
C GLY A 106 -15.65 10.30 4.94
N ASP A 107 -16.27 9.47 4.10
CA ASP A 107 -16.74 8.14 4.45
C ASP A 107 -15.70 7.06 4.11
N CYS A 108 -15.78 5.92 4.81
CA CYS A 108 -15.05 4.71 4.49
C CYS A 108 -15.98 3.70 3.80
N TYR A 109 -15.51 3.12 2.71
CA TYR A 109 -16.17 2.02 2.03
C TYR A 109 -15.26 0.80 2.06
N TYR A 110 -15.81 -0.38 2.31
CA TYR A 110 -15.02 -1.62 2.35
C TYR A 110 -15.78 -2.78 1.73
N ALA A 111 -15.04 -3.83 1.38
CA ALA A 111 -15.62 -5.07 0.85
C ALA A 111 -16.04 -5.95 2.03
N GLN A 112 -17.34 -6.03 2.28
CA GLN A 112 -17.91 -6.95 3.25
C GLN A 112 -18.04 -8.33 2.61
N CYS A 113 -17.47 -9.34 3.27
CA CYS A 113 -17.63 -10.74 2.90
C CYS A 113 -18.85 -11.31 3.61
N GLU A 114 -19.86 -11.74 2.86
CA GLU A 114 -21.00 -12.52 3.37
C GLU A 114 -20.79 -13.96 2.89
N ASN A 115 -20.86 -14.97 3.77
CA ASN A 115 -20.73 -16.39 3.39
C ASN A 115 -19.43 -16.80 2.64
N GLY A 116 -18.31 -16.15 2.91
CA GLY A 116 -17.00 -16.49 2.34
C GLY A 116 -16.45 -15.40 1.41
N PHE A 117 -15.45 -15.74 0.60
CA PHE A 117 -14.74 -14.75 -0.24
C PHE A 117 -15.42 -14.44 -1.59
N GLU A 118 -16.34 -15.27 -2.04
CA GLU A 118 -16.96 -15.12 -3.37
C GLU A 118 -18.09 -14.08 -3.35
N ASP A 119 -18.90 -14.09 -2.29
CA ASP A 119 -20.00 -13.14 -2.11
C ASP A 119 -19.53 -11.89 -1.37
N ARG A 120 -19.04 -10.92 -2.15
CA ARG A 120 -18.57 -9.63 -1.62
C ARG A 120 -19.40 -8.49 -2.16
N ARG A 121 -19.78 -7.58 -1.27
CA ARG A 121 -20.39 -6.30 -1.62
C ARG A 121 -19.59 -5.14 -1.06
N ILE A 122 -19.57 -4.04 -1.80
CA ILE A 122 -19.03 -2.78 -1.32
C ILE A 122 -20.11 -2.15 -0.43
N VAL A 123 -19.76 -1.88 0.82
CA VAL A 123 -20.64 -1.22 1.79
C VAL A 123 -19.97 0.02 2.34
N ARG A 124 -20.78 1.01 2.71
CA ARG A 124 -20.32 2.15 3.51
C ARG A 124 -20.25 1.71 4.97
N ALA A 125 -19.11 1.95 5.62
CA ALA A 125 -18.95 1.68 7.05
C ALA A 125 -19.86 2.59 7.88
N SER A 126 -20.47 2.05 8.92
CA SER A 126 -21.22 2.84 9.91
C SER A 126 -20.30 3.32 11.05
N ASP A 127 -19.31 2.50 11.42
CA ASP A 127 -18.24 2.82 12.35
C ASP A 127 -16.88 2.51 11.73
N VAL A 128 -15.90 3.39 11.95
CA VAL A 128 -14.51 3.20 11.52
C VAL A 128 -13.58 3.50 12.68
N ARG A 129 -12.73 2.52 13.02
CA ARG A 129 -11.72 2.67 14.06
C ARG A 129 -10.34 2.41 13.48
N LEU A 130 -9.42 3.30 13.83
CA LEU A 130 -7.99 3.18 13.54
C LEU A 130 -7.27 2.88 14.86
N VAL A 131 -6.82 1.65 15.02
CA VAL A 131 -6.13 1.20 16.24
C VAL A 131 -4.63 1.19 15.98
N ASP A 132 -3.85 1.89 16.80
CA ASP A 132 -2.40 1.94 16.64
C ASP A 132 -1.77 0.55 16.86
N LEU A 133 -0.82 0.22 15.99
CA LEU A 133 0.01 -0.99 16.08
C LEU A 133 1.47 -0.58 16.19
N ASN A 134 2.29 -1.42 16.81
CA ASN A 134 3.73 -1.25 16.79
C ASN A 134 4.27 -1.62 15.40
N ALA A 135 4.56 -0.61 14.56
CA ALA A 135 4.98 -0.84 13.18
C ALA A 135 6.19 -1.76 13.04
N GLU A 136 7.18 -1.67 13.93
CA GLU A 136 8.42 -2.44 13.83
C GLU A 136 8.23 -3.94 14.08
N GLN A 137 7.10 -4.34 14.70
CA GLN A 137 6.73 -5.75 14.83
C GLN A 137 6.17 -6.34 13.53
N PHE A 138 5.63 -5.50 12.64
CA PHE A 138 4.92 -5.94 11.44
C PHE A 138 5.61 -5.55 10.14
N ILE A 139 6.44 -4.51 10.14
CA ILE A 139 7.05 -3.94 8.94
C ILE A 139 8.49 -3.54 9.22
N THR A 140 9.40 -4.05 8.40
CA THR A 140 10.76 -3.50 8.28
C THR A 140 10.81 -2.60 7.06
N GLU A 141 11.14 -1.34 7.27
CA GLU A 141 11.32 -0.32 6.22
C GLU A 141 12.81 -0.09 5.94
N THR A 142 13.20 -0.18 4.68
CA THR A 142 14.54 0.16 4.19
C THR A 142 14.45 1.15 3.05
N GLU A 143 15.42 2.06 2.95
CA GLU A 143 15.46 3.11 1.94
C GLU A 143 16.78 3.06 1.17
N GLU A 144 16.69 3.23 -0.15
CA GLU A 144 17.83 3.35 -1.05
C GLU A 144 17.68 4.64 -1.87
N SER A 145 18.78 5.40 -2.00
CA SER A 145 18.81 6.57 -2.89
C SER A 145 18.84 6.09 -4.34
N THR A 146 17.96 6.64 -5.18
CA THR A 146 17.96 6.37 -6.62
C THR A 146 18.77 7.40 -7.42
N TYR A 147 19.43 8.34 -6.74
CA TYR A 147 20.41 9.20 -7.40
C TYR A 147 21.64 8.37 -7.76
N SER A 148 21.78 8.04 -9.05
CA SER A 148 23.11 7.83 -9.60
C SER A 148 23.83 9.18 -9.48
N ARG A 149 24.85 9.25 -8.63
CA ARG A 149 25.84 10.32 -8.73
C ARG A 149 26.47 10.13 -10.09
N SER A 150 26.02 10.86 -11.11
CA SER A 150 26.82 11.02 -12.32
C SER A 150 28.15 11.56 -11.84
N GLU A 151 29.23 10.80 -12.01
CA GLU A 151 30.58 11.33 -11.94
C GLU A 151 30.66 12.42 -13.03
N ASN A 152 30.23 13.64 -12.69
CA ASN A 152 30.53 14.80 -13.50
C ASN A 152 32.02 15.07 -13.26
N VAL A 153 32.85 14.40 -14.07
CA VAL A 153 34.30 14.61 -14.19
C VAL A 153 34.62 15.94 -14.89
N GLU A 154 33.62 16.81 -15.16
CA GLU A 154 33.81 18.04 -15.93
C GLU A 154 33.93 19.34 -15.10
N PHE A 155 34.05 19.26 -13.77
CA PHE A 155 34.37 20.43 -12.96
C PHE A 155 35.39 20.09 -11.85
N GLU A 156 36.64 19.83 -12.26
CA GLU A 156 37.85 20.08 -11.46
C GLU A 156 38.80 21.01 -12.24
#